data_AF-A0A498G079-F1
#
_entry.id   AF-A0A498G079-F1
#
_cell.length_a   1.000
_cell.length_b   1.000
_cell.length_c   1.000
_cell.angle_alpha   90.00
_cell.angle_beta   90.00
_cell.angle_gamma   90.00
#
_symmetry.space_group_name_H-M   'P 1'
#
loop_
_entity.id
_entity.type
_entity.pdbx_description
1 polymer ?
#
loop_
_entity_poly.entity_id
_entity_poly.type
_entity_poly.pdbx_seq_one_letter_code
_entity_poly.pdbx_strand_id
1 'polypeptide(L)'
;MSDTDADAASTAESNALRTPIVAVLGHVDHGKTTLLDTIRGSAVSEGEAGAITQHSGATAVPLDTVSEMAGELVDPSDFDLPGLLFIDTPGHHSFTTL
;
A
#
# COMPACT_ATOMS: atom_id res chain seq x y z
N MET A 1 -34.94 -6.14 -43.55
CA MET A 1 -34.97 -5.44 -42.26
C MET A 1 -33.87 -6.04 -41.41
N SER A 2 -32.72 -5.41 -41.54
CA SER A 2 -31.46 -5.66 -40.86
C SER A 2 -31.39 -4.69 -39.69
N ASP A 3 -31.73 -5.15 -38.50
CA ASP A 3 -31.50 -4.42 -37.26
C ASP A 3 -31.30 -5.49 -36.19
N THR A 4 -30.05 -5.70 -35.78
CA THR A 4 -29.67 -5.98 -34.40
C THR A 4 -28.16 -5.79 -34.33
N ASP A 5 -27.80 -4.58 -33.92
CA ASP A 5 -26.53 -4.27 -33.28
C ASP A 5 -26.31 -5.25 -32.11
N ALA A 6 -25.22 -6.00 -32.17
CA ALA A 6 -24.66 -6.66 -31.01
C ALA A 6 -23.16 -6.34 -30.98
N ASP A 7 -22.91 -5.09 -30.60
CA ASP A 7 -21.77 -4.62 -29.81
C ASP A 7 -20.49 -5.47 -29.91
N ALA A 8 -19.69 -5.18 -30.94
CA ALA A 8 -18.32 -5.63 -31.06
C ALA A 8 -17.43 -4.77 -30.15
N ALA A 9 -17.44 -5.03 -28.85
CA ALA A 9 -16.45 -4.50 -27.92
C ALA A 9 -16.24 -5.42 -26.70
N SER A 10 -15.87 -6.69 -26.93
CA SER A 10 -15.16 -7.43 -25.87
C SER A 10 -13.69 -6.96 -25.87
N THR A 11 -13.46 -5.72 -25.42
CA THR A 11 -12.13 -5.30 -25.00
C THR A 11 -11.70 -6.30 -23.94
N ALA A 12 -10.67 -7.09 -24.24
CA ALA A 12 -10.12 -8.04 -23.31
C ALA A 12 -9.81 -7.31 -22.01
N GLU A 13 -10.62 -7.55 -20.98
CA GLU A 13 -10.31 -7.16 -19.61
C GLU A 13 -8.96 -7.78 -19.31
N SER A 14 -7.92 -6.94 -19.30
CA SER A 14 -6.58 -7.35 -18.89
C SER A 14 -6.73 -7.95 -17.50
N ASN A 15 -6.47 -9.25 -17.37
CA ASN A 15 -6.58 -10.00 -16.11
C ASN A 15 -5.43 -9.63 -15.15
N ALA A 16 -5.10 -8.34 -15.08
CA ALA A 16 -4.03 -7.79 -14.26
C ALA A 16 -4.45 -7.86 -12.80
N LEU A 17 -3.59 -8.44 -11.97
CA LEU A 17 -3.84 -8.53 -10.54
C LEU A 17 -3.86 -7.11 -9.94
N ARG A 18 -4.80 -6.88 -9.03
CA ARG A 18 -4.89 -5.61 -8.30
C ARG A 18 -3.81 -5.52 -7.24
N THR A 19 -3.43 -4.29 -6.89
CA THR A 19 -2.52 -4.00 -5.78
C THR A 19 -3.04 -4.61 -4.48
N PRO A 20 -2.29 -5.51 -3.83
CA PRO A 20 -2.65 -6.04 -2.52
C PRO A 20 -2.63 -4.93 -1.47
N ILE A 21 -3.58 -5.01 -0.54
CA ILE A 21 -3.67 -4.08 0.59
C ILE A 21 -2.96 -4.73 1.79
N VAL A 22 -1.96 -4.03 2.33
CA VAL A 22 -1.11 -4.49 3.43
C VAL A 22 -1.35 -3.58 4.62
N ALA A 23 -1.70 -4.17 5.77
CA ALA A 23 -1.79 -3.45 7.04
C ALA A 23 -0.68 -3.94 7.98
N VAL A 24 0.02 -3.00 8.62
CA VAL A 24 1.06 -3.31 9.60
C VAL A 24 0.46 -3.21 11.00
N LEU A 25 0.54 -4.30 11.76
CA LEU A 25 -0.05 -4.44 13.10
C LEU A 25 1.06 -4.72 14.13
N GLY A 26 0.84 -4.33 15.39
CA GLY A 26 1.83 -4.49 16.45
C GLY A 26 1.57 -3.59 17.66
N HIS A 27 2.24 -3.86 18.78
CA HIS A 27 2.11 -3.09 20.02
C HIS A 27 2.50 -1.61 19.83
N VAL A 28 2.13 -0.78 20.81
CA VAL A 28 2.51 0.63 20.85
C VAL A 28 4.03 0.75 20.84
N ASP A 29 4.56 1.75 20.15
CA ASP A 29 6.01 2.06 20.04
C ASP A 29 6.91 0.99 19.41
N HIS A 30 6.33 -0.03 18.76
CA HIS A 30 7.10 -1.03 17.99
C HIS A 30 7.57 -0.53 16.61
N GLY A 31 7.49 0.77 16.33
CA GLY A 31 8.04 1.37 15.12
C GLY A 31 7.26 1.06 13.82
N LYS A 32 5.95 0.76 13.90
CA LYS A 32 5.10 0.52 12.71
C LYS A 32 5.16 1.69 11.72
N THR A 33 4.96 2.90 12.22
CA THR A 33 5.01 4.13 11.43
C THR A 33 6.40 4.38 10.87
N THR A 34 7.44 4.21 11.69
CA THR A 34 8.85 4.39 11.27
C THR A 34 9.23 3.42 10.15
N LEU A 35 8.73 2.18 10.20
CA LEU A 35 8.93 1.20 9.15
C LEU A 35 8.25 1.64 7.84
N LEU A 36 7.00 2.09 7.91
CA LEU A 36 6.28 2.59 6.73
C LEU A 36 6.91 3.86 6.15
N ASP A 37 7.42 4.75 7.01
CA ASP A 37 8.16 5.95 6.62
C ASP A 37 9.46 5.64 5.89
N THR A 38 10.20 4.64 6.38
CA THR A 38 11.42 4.15 5.72
C THR A 38 11.10 3.60 4.33
N ILE A 39 10.01 2.83 4.21
CA ILE A 39 9.57 2.27 2.92
C ILE A 39 9.11 3.37 1.95
N ARG A 40 8.46 4.43 2.46
CA ARG A 40 7.95 5.55 1.66
C ARG A 40 9.03 6.57 1.27
N GLY A 41 10.18 6.57 1.94
CA GLY A 41 11.20 7.61 1.78
C GLY A 41 10.75 8.98 2.32
N SER A 42 9.84 9.00 3.28
CA SER A 42 9.25 10.22 3.87
C SER A 42 9.35 10.19 5.40
N ALA A 43 9.25 11.36 6.05
CA ALA A 43 9.21 11.47 7.50
C ALA A 43 7.82 11.91 8.00
N VAL A 44 6.78 11.08 7.79
CA VAL A 44 5.41 11.44 8.23
C VAL A 44 5.30 11.41 9.76
N SER A 45 5.97 10.46 10.43
CA SER A 45 6.06 10.40 11.88
C SER A 45 6.58 11.70 12.49
N GLU A 46 7.56 12.37 11.88
CA GLU A 46 8.12 13.64 12.40
C GLU A 46 7.15 14.82 12.30
N GLY A 47 6.17 14.76 11.38
CA GLY A 47 5.17 15.79 11.17
C GLY A 47 3.95 15.70 12.09
N GLU A 48 3.81 14.61 12.84
CA GLU A 48 2.63 14.33 13.66
C GLU A 48 2.88 14.57 15.16
N ALA A 49 1.83 15.00 15.87
CA ALA A 49 1.91 15.35 17.28
C ALA A 49 2.41 14.15 18.10
N GLY A 50 3.54 14.32 18.79
CA GLY A 50 4.15 13.28 19.61
C GLY A 50 4.90 12.19 18.82
N ALA A 51 5.16 12.41 17.53
CA ALA A 51 5.78 11.45 16.62
C ALA A 51 4.99 10.14 16.39
N ILE A 52 3.68 10.16 16.60
CA ILE A 52 2.80 8.98 16.53
C ILE A 52 1.71 9.21 15.49
N THR A 53 1.46 8.22 14.62
CA THR A 53 0.37 8.24 13.64
C THR A 53 -0.99 8.49 14.31
N GLN A 54 -1.65 9.59 13.97
CA GLN A 54 -3.00 10.00 14.38
C GLN A 54 -4.03 9.78 13.28
N HIS A 55 -3.62 9.83 12.01
CA HIS A 55 -4.50 9.72 10.84
C HIS A 55 -4.24 8.45 10.03
N SER A 56 -5.31 7.76 9.62
CA SER A 56 -5.18 6.62 8.71
C SER A 56 -4.86 7.11 7.29
N GLY A 57 -3.68 6.76 6.79
CA GLY A 57 -3.23 7.04 5.44
C GLY A 57 -3.04 5.76 4.62
N ALA A 58 -2.95 5.90 3.30
CA ALA A 58 -2.59 4.81 2.41
C ALA A 58 -1.44 5.24 1.49
N THR A 59 -0.45 4.37 1.31
CA THR A 59 0.71 4.62 0.45
C THR A 59 0.86 3.46 -0.52
N ALA A 60 0.78 3.75 -1.82
CA ALA A 60 1.08 2.77 -2.86
C ALA A 60 2.58 2.76 -3.13
N VAL A 61 3.21 1.59 -3.01
CA VAL A 61 4.63 1.37 -3.22
C VAL A 61 4.78 0.45 -4.44
N PRO A 62 5.42 0.92 -5.52
CA PRO A 62 5.67 0.10 -6.71
C PRO A 62 6.51 -1.13 -6.39
N LEU A 63 6.32 -2.22 -7.14
CA LEU A 63 7.07 -3.46 -6.91
C LEU A 63 8.59 -3.26 -7.04
N ASP A 64 9.02 -2.42 -7.99
CA ASP A 64 10.43 -2.06 -8.19
C ASP A 64 11.07 -1.50 -6.91
N THR A 65 10.36 -0.64 -6.18
CA THR A 65 10.82 -0.05 -4.91
C THR A 65 10.92 -1.13 -3.82
N VAL A 66 9.98 -2.07 -3.78
CA VAL A 66 10.02 -3.20 -2.84
C VAL A 66 11.22 -4.09 -3.12
N SER A 67 11.47 -4.41 -4.40
CA SER A 67 12.61 -5.22 -4.83
C SER A 67 13.95 -4.54 -4.57
N GLU A 68 14.07 -3.23 -4.81
CA GLU A 68 15.28 -2.47 -4.49
C GLU A 68 15.60 -2.53 -2.98
N MET A 69 14.57 -2.38 -2.12
CA MET A 69 14.73 -2.44 -0.67
C MET A 69 15.01 -3.85 -0.15
N ALA A 70 14.43 -4.88 -0.77
CA ALA A 70 14.62 -6.27 -0.38
C ALA A 70 15.93 -6.87 -0.91
N GLY A 71 16.51 -6.28 -1.95
CA GLY A 71 17.73 -6.78 -2.59
C GLY A 71 17.53 -8.17 -3.19
N GLU A 72 18.51 -9.06 -3.03
CA GLU A 72 18.47 -10.43 -3.57
C GLU A 72 17.40 -11.33 -2.92
N LEU A 73 16.67 -10.85 -1.90
CA LEU A 73 15.61 -11.63 -1.25
C LEU A 73 14.31 -11.69 -2.07
N VAL A 74 14.12 -10.79 -3.04
CA VAL A 74 12.89 -10.68 -3.82
C VAL A 74 13.24 -10.40 -5.28
N ASP A 75 12.90 -11.35 -6.17
CA ASP A 75 12.91 -11.11 -7.61
C ASP A 75 11.55 -10.53 -8.03
N PRO A 76 11.48 -9.30 -8.60
CA PRO A 76 10.22 -8.73 -9.05
C PRO A 76 9.52 -9.56 -10.13
N SER A 77 10.27 -10.37 -10.90
CA SER A 77 9.70 -11.20 -11.96
C SER A 77 8.90 -12.41 -11.46
N ASP A 78 9.02 -12.75 -10.17
CA ASP A 78 8.22 -13.79 -9.53
C ASP A 78 6.77 -13.35 -9.27
N PHE A 79 6.47 -12.05 -9.39
CA PHE A 79 5.17 -11.48 -9.04
C PHE A 79 4.55 -10.73 -10.22
N ASP A 80 3.34 -11.13 -10.61
CA ASP A 80 2.50 -10.36 -11.55
C ASP A 80 1.69 -9.30 -10.79
N LEU A 81 2.35 -8.44 -10.02
CA LEU A 81 1.72 -7.44 -9.17
C LEU A 81 2.20 -6.02 -9.51
N PRO A 82 1.30 -5.03 -9.53
CA PRO A 82 1.69 -3.63 -9.77
C PRO A 82 2.46 -3.00 -8.59
N GLY A 83 2.41 -3.61 -7.40
CA GLY A 83 3.02 -3.10 -6.17
C GLY A 83 2.21 -3.46 -4.93
N LEU A 84 2.44 -2.76 -3.82
CA LEU A 84 1.76 -2.95 -2.54
C LEU A 84 1.12 -1.65 -2.05
N LEU A 85 -0.10 -1.71 -1.49
CA LEU A 85 -0.77 -0.57 -0.86
C LEU A 85 -0.70 -0.73 0.66
N PHE A 86 0.17 0.04 1.31
CA PHE A 86 0.28 0.04 2.76
C PHE A 86 -0.76 0.95 3.40
N ILE A 87 -1.44 0.43 4.42
CA ILE A 87 -2.34 1.19 5.29
C ILE A 87 -1.62 1.51 6.59
N ASP A 88 -1.54 2.80 6.91
CA ASP A 88 -1.00 3.28 8.18
C ASP A 88 -2.09 3.17 9.26
N THR A 89 -1.73 2.57 10.40
CA THR A 89 -2.68 2.32 11.50
C THR A 89 -2.34 3.19 12.70
N PRO A 90 -3.31 3.95 13.24
CA PRO A 90 -3.05 4.81 14.40
C PRO A 90 -2.67 4.01 15.67
N GLY A 91 -1.86 4.66 16.53
CA GLY A 91 -1.44 4.14 17.84
C GLY A 91 -2.29 4.65 19.03
N HIS A 92 -1.84 4.38 20.27
CA HIS A 92 -2.52 4.58 21.56
C HIS A 92 -3.31 5.91 21.73
N HIS A 93 -2.93 6.98 21.06
CA HIS A 93 -3.58 8.30 21.18
C HIS A 93 -4.91 8.43 20.44
N SER A 94 -5.13 7.73 19.33
CA SER A 94 -6.41 7.81 18.61
C SER A 94 -7.56 7.08 19.34
N PHE A 95 -7.23 6.24 20.33
CA PHE A 95 -8.19 5.48 21.14
C PHE A 95 -8.30 5.92 22.60
N THR A 96 -7.43 6.82 23.09
CA THR A 96 -7.52 7.35 24.46
C THR A 96 -8.38 8.61 24.59
N THR A 97 -8.85 9.17 23.45
CA THR A 97 -9.78 10.32 23.43
C THR A 97 -11.25 9.94 23.19
N LEU A 98 -11.61 8.66 23.36
CA LEU A 98 -13.01 8.18 23.38
C LEU A 98 -13.47 7.91 24.83
#